data_AF-A0A3Q0KX26-F1
#
_entry.id   AF-A0A3Q0KX26-F1
#
_cell.length_a   1.000
_cell.length_b   1.000
_cell.length_c   1.000
_cell.angle_alpha   90.00
_cell.angle_beta   90.00
_cell.angle_gamma   90.00
#
_symmetry.space_group_name_H-M   'P 1'
#
loop_
_entity.id
_entity.type
_entity.pdbx_description
1 polymer ?
#
loop_
_entity_poly.entity_id
_entity_poly.type
_entity_poly.pdbx_seq_one_letter_code
_entity_poly.pdbx_strand_id
1 'polypeptide(L)'
;MVEEETKMPETSVLLAVFLIFLGSFVQTAIGFGLAIVSAPLLIMVAPEYVPAPICLVALFISILNALKHKSSVEIGGLKMALIGRVPGSIAGGALLVLVSTNVLALWIGILVLFAWR
;
A
#
# COMPACT_ATOMS: atom_id res chain seq x y z
N MET A 1 4.74 36.32 -13.36
CA MET A 1 4.66 36.15 -11.90
C MET A 1 4.27 34.69 -11.68
N VAL A 2 5.23 33.75 -11.77
CA VAL A 2 6.21 33.38 -10.72
C VAL A 2 5.37 32.90 -9.52
N GLU A 3 5.26 31.60 -9.24
CA GLU A 3 6.33 30.74 -8.72
C GLU A 3 6.22 29.26 -9.16
N GLU A 4 7.38 28.69 -9.51
CA GLU A 4 7.79 27.27 -9.57
C GLU A 4 6.74 26.18 -9.87
N GLU A 5 6.82 25.63 -11.09
CA GLU A 5 6.78 24.17 -11.24
C GLU A 5 7.64 23.56 -10.13
N THR A 6 7.02 22.95 -9.13
CA THR A 6 7.66 22.09 -8.13
C THR A 6 8.23 20.86 -8.85
N LYS A 7 9.29 21.09 -9.61
CA LYS A 7 10.20 20.06 -10.08
C LYS A 7 10.83 19.52 -8.81
N MET A 8 10.26 18.44 -8.28
CA MET A 8 10.91 17.65 -7.25
C MET A 8 12.37 17.48 -7.65
N PRO A 9 13.33 17.62 -6.72
CA PRO A 9 14.72 17.35 -7.04
C PRO A 9 14.77 15.95 -7.65
N GLU A 10 15.45 15.77 -8.78
CA GLU A 10 15.49 14.47 -9.48
C GLU A 10 15.91 13.32 -8.54
N THR A 11 16.64 13.67 -7.47
CA THR A 11 17.00 12.83 -6.34
C THR A 11 15.80 12.23 -5.58
N SER A 12 14.73 12.98 -5.33
CA SER A 12 13.54 12.46 -4.61
C SER A 12 12.79 11.40 -5.39
N VAL A 13 12.69 11.58 -6.72
CA VAL A 13 12.09 10.59 -7.62
C VAL A 13 12.96 9.34 -7.66
N LEU A 14 14.29 9.49 -7.77
CA LEU A 14 15.24 8.38 -7.77
C LEU A 14 15.16 7.58 -6.46
N LEU A 15 15.07 8.28 -5.32
CA LEU A 15 14.88 7.67 -4.00
C LEU A 15 13.56 6.92 -3.90
N ALA A 16 12.45 7.51 -4.35
CA ALA A 16 11.15 6.85 -4.33
C ALA A 16 11.16 5.56 -5.16
N VAL A 17 11.75 5.59 -6.36
CA VAL A 17 11.92 4.40 -7.20
C VAL A 17 12.79 3.35 -6.52
N PHE A 18 13.89 3.75 -5.90
CA PHE A 18 14.77 2.84 -5.16
C PHE A 18 14.06 2.18 -3.96
N LEU A 19 13.27 2.95 -3.21
CA LEU A 19 12.49 2.44 -2.08
C LEU A 19 11.43 1.44 -2.52
N ILE A 20 10.68 1.77 -3.58
CA ILE A 20 9.69 0.88 -4.19
C ILE A 20 10.38 -0.39 -4.71
N PHE A 21 11.56 -0.27 -5.31
CA PHE A 21 12.35 -1.42 -5.75
C PHE A 21 12.76 -2.32 -4.58
N LEU A 22 13.23 -1.74 -3.48
CA LEU A 22 13.61 -2.49 -2.28
C LEU A 22 12.40 -3.22 -1.66
N GLY A 23 11.27 -2.53 -1.51
CA GLY A 23 10.06 -3.17 -1.01
C GLY A 23 9.51 -4.24 -1.96
N SER A 24 9.74 -4.09 -3.28
CA SER A 24 9.36 -5.08 -4.29
C SER A 24 10.15 -6.37 -4.15
N PHE A 25 11.44 -6.25 -3.83
CA PHE A 25 12.29 -7.40 -3.53
C PHE A 25 11.78 -8.17 -2.30
N VAL A 26 11.44 -7.45 -1.23
CA VAL A 26 10.85 -8.04 0.00
C VAL A 26 9.52 -8.73 -0.30
N GLN A 27 8.62 -8.07 -1.06
CA GLN A 27 7.34 -8.67 -1.46
C GLN A 27 7.53 -9.92 -2.33
N THR A 28 8.54 -9.95 -3.20
CA THR A 28 8.80 -11.11 -4.05
C THR A 28 9.37 -12.29 -3.23
N ALA A 29 10.21 -12.01 -2.24
CA ALA A 29 10.81 -13.03 -1.38
C ALA A 29 9.81 -13.64 -0.36
N ILE A 30 8.98 -12.79 0.27
CA ILE A 30 8.10 -13.20 1.38
C ILE A 30 6.64 -13.37 0.95
N GLY A 31 6.22 -12.70 -0.13
CA GLY A 31 4.84 -12.67 -0.62
C GLY A 31 4.03 -11.44 -0.16
N PHE A 32 4.53 -10.65 0.80
CA PHE A 32 3.96 -9.39 1.26
C PHE A 32 5.07 -8.44 1.74
N GLY A 33 4.75 -7.16 1.99
CA GLY A 33 5.66 -6.23 2.68
C GLY A 33 6.17 -5.04 1.88
N LEU A 34 5.88 -4.94 0.57
CA LEU A 34 6.22 -3.75 -0.23
C LEU A 34 5.70 -2.46 0.43
N ALA A 35 4.42 -2.42 0.79
CA ALA A 35 3.83 -1.25 1.43
C ALA A 35 4.38 -1.01 2.84
N ILE A 36 4.68 -2.07 3.60
CA ILE A 36 5.23 -1.96 4.95
C ILE A 36 6.62 -1.31 4.93
N VAL A 37 7.45 -1.68 3.96
CA VAL A 37 8.81 -1.12 3.79
C VAL A 37 8.76 0.24 3.12
N SER A 38 7.99 0.38 2.04
CA SER A 38 8.06 1.57 1.17
C SER A 38 7.21 2.72 1.67
N ALA A 39 6.04 2.48 2.28
CA ALA A 39 5.13 3.55 2.68
C ALA A 39 5.71 4.53 3.72
N PRO A 40 6.32 4.11 4.85
CA PRO A 40 6.84 5.06 5.83
C PRO A 40 8.00 5.90 5.26
N LEU A 41 8.83 5.31 4.40
CA LEU A 41 9.96 5.99 3.79
C LEU A 41 9.49 6.95 2.67
N LEU A 42 8.53 6.55 1.83
CA LEU A 42 7.97 7.43 0.80
C LEU A 42 7.21 8.62 1.40
N ILE A 43 6.48 8.43 2.52
CA ILE A 43 5.71 9.53 3.13
C ILE A 43 6.62 10.67 3.62
N MET A 44 7.89 10.36 3.95
CA MET A 44 8.89 11.34 4.36
C MET A 44 9.59 12.01 3.19
N VAL A 45 9.72 11.32 2.04
CA VAL A 45 10.49 11.82 0.88
C VAL A 45 9.60 12.46 -0.17
N ALA A 46 8.51 11.79 -0.53
CA ALA A 46 7.61 12.19 -1.61
C ALA A 46 6.21 11.60 -1.35
N PRO A 47 5.41 12.23 -0.47
CA PRO A 47 4.11 11.71 -0.02
C PRO A 47 3.09 11.60 -1.16
N GLU A 48 3.25 12.36 -2.24
CA GLU A 48 2.41 12.29 -3.45
C GLU A 48 2.45 10.92 -4.16
N TYR A 49 3.51 10.13 -3.95
CA TYR A 49 3.63 8.78 -4.49
C TYR A 49 3.02 7.70 -3.58
N VAL A 50 2.41 8.08 -2.45
CA VAL A 50 1.67 7.17 -1.58
C VAL A 50 0.17 7.43 -1.78
N PRO A 51 -0.67 6.41 -2.06
CA PRO A 51 -0.38 4.96 -2.19
C PRO A 51 -0.34 4.43 -3.63
N ALA A 52 -0.64 5.25 -4.65
CA ALA A 52 -0.95 4.75 -5.99
C ALA A 52 0.18 3.94 -6.67
N PRO A 53 1.41 4.45 -6.80
CA PRO A 53 2.57 3.70 -7.31
C PRO A 53 2.84 2.39 -6.57
N ILE A 54 2.77 2.41 -5.23
CA ILE A 54 3.00 1.23 -4.38
C ILE A 54 1.97 0.15 -4.72
N CYS A 55 0.69 0.50 -4.78
CA CYS A 55 -0.38 -0.44 -5.13
C CYS A 55 -0.22 -1.02 -6.53
N LEU A 56 0.18 -0.20 -7.50
CA LEU A 56 0.36 -0.62 -8.89
C LEU A 56 1.51 -1.62 -9.01
N VAL A 57 2.66 -1.34 -8.40
CA VAL A 57 3.80 -2.26 -8.37
C VAL A 57 3.47 -3.54 -7.60
N ALA A 58 2.78 -3.43 -6.45
CA ALA A 58 2.31 -4.58 -5.69
C ALA A 58 1.46 -5.53 -6.54
N LEU A 59 0.53 -4.95 -7.30
CA LEU A 59 -0.39 -5.67 -8.17
C LEU A 59 0.38 -6.41 -9.26
N PHE A 60 1.31 -5.74 -9.94
CA PHE A 60 2.12 -6.35 -11.00
C PHE A 60 2.96 -7.51 -10.46
N ILE A 61 3.62 -7.35 -9.31
CA ILE A 61 4.40 -8.41 -8.67
C ILE A 61 3.51 -9.59 -8.31
N SER A 62 2.34 -9.33 -7.70
CA SER A 62 1.38 -10.39 -7.36
C SER A 62 0.87 -11.12 -8.60
N ILE A 63 0.58 -10.41 -9.70
CA ILE A 63 0.17 -11.02 -10.97
C ILE A 63 1.32 -11.87 -11.53
N LEU A 64 2.53 -11.33 -11.63
CA LEU A 64 3.70 -12.06 -12.15
C LEU A 64 4.00 -13.30 -11.30
N ASN A 65 3.92 -13.19 -9.98
CA ASN A 65 4.16 -14.32 -9.09
C ASN A 65 3.06 -15.39 -9.21
N ALA A 66 1.80 -14.98 -9.29
CA ALA A 66 0.68 -15.89 -9.54
C ALA A 66 0.79 -16.55 -10.92
N LEU A 67 1.26 -15.82 -11.93
CA LEU A 67 1.50 -16.35 -13.27
C LEU A 67 2.72 -17.28 -13.33
N LYS A 68 3.72 -17.11 -12.48
CA LYS A 68 4.91 -17.99 -12.44
C LYS A 68 4.63 -19.28 -11.66
N HIS A 69 3.87 -19.21 -10.57
CA HIS A 69 3.56 -20.34 -9.69
C HIS A 69 2.13 -20.86 -9.88
N LYS A 70 1.58 -20.81 -11.09
CA LYS A 70 0.15 -21.12 -11.38
C LYS A 70 -0.31 -22.47 -10.81
N SER A 71 0.59 -23.45 -10.73
CA SER A 71 0.30 -24.81 -10.23
C SER A 71 0.11 -24.89 -8.70
N SER A 72 0.53 -23.88 -7.93
CA SER A 72 0.34 -23.80 -6.47
C SER A 72 -0.57 -22.63 -6.06
N VAL A 73 -1.14 -21.90 -7.01
CA VAL A 73 -2.07 -20.81 -6.70
C VAL A 73 -3.44 -21.41 -6.41
N GLU A 74 -3.85 -21.38 -5.15
CA GLU A 74 -5.23 -21.67 -4.76
C GLU A 74 -6.16 -20.55 -5.23
N ILE A 75 -6.65 -20.68 -6.46
CA ILE A 75 -7.60 -19.73 -7.07
C ILE A 75 -8.86 -19.55 -6.19
N GLY A 76 -9.24 -20.58 -5.42
CA GLY A 76 -10.33 -20.51 -4.44
C GLY A 76 -10.06 -19.50 -3.31
N GLY A 77 -8.88 -19.59 -2.66
CA GLY A 77 -8.47 -18.63 -1.62
C GLY A 77 -8.31 -17.22 -2.17
N LEU A 78 -7.76 -17.07 -3.38
CA LEU A 78 -7.61 -15.77 -4.04
C LEU A 78 -8.98 -15.11 -4.33
N LYS A 79 -9.97 -15.87 -4.81
CA LYS A 79 -11.33 -15.35 -5.05
C LYS A 79 -12.00 -14.90 -3.76
N MET A 80 -11.89 -15.69 -2.68
CA MET A 80 -12.43 -15.31 -1.38
C MET A 80 -11.76 -14.05 -0.81
N ALA A 81 -10.44 -13.92 -0.95
CA ALA A 81 -9.72 -12.71 -0.56
C ALA A 81 -10.14 -11.47 -1.36
N LEU A 82 -10.38 -11.64 -2.67
CA LEU A 82 -10.84 -10.55 -3.54
C LEU A 82 -12.28 -10.12 -3.19
N ILE A 83 -13.16 -11.09 -2.96
CA ILE A 83 -14.55 -10.85 -2.53
C ILE A 83 -14.60 -10.19 -1.16
N GLY A 84 -13.68 -10.48 -0.24
CA GLY A 84 -13.58 -9.75 1.04
C GLY A 84 -13.03 -8.33 0.89
N ARG A 85 -12.09 -8.12 -0.04
CA ARG A 85 -11.47 -6.81 -0.29
C ARG A 85 -12.45 -5.76 -0.83
N VAL A 86 -13.35 -6.13 -1.73
CA VAL A 86 -14.31 -5.18 -2.34
C VAL A 86 -15.25 -4.54 -1.29
N PRO A 87 -16.06 -5.30 -0.52
CA PRO A 87 -16.92 -4.76 0.52
C PRO A 87 -16.11 -4.13 1.65
N GLY A 88 -14.92 -4.66 1.99
CA GLY A 88 -14.03 -4.05 2.97
C GLY A 88 -13.53 -2.67 2.55
N SER A 89 -13.16 -2.48 1.27
CA SER A 89 -12.72 -1.19 0.74
C SER A 89 -13.86 -0.19 0.65
N ILE A 90 -15.06 -0.63 0.25
CA ILE A 90 -16.27 0.20 0.21
C ILE A 90 -16.67 0.62 1.63
N ALA A 91 -16.71 -0.32 2.56
CA ALA A 91 -17.02 -0.04 3.97
C ALA A 91 -15.98 0.91 4.58
N GLY A 92 -14.69 0.69 4.34
CA GLY A 92 -13.61 1.58 4.80
C GLY A 92 -13.70 2.99 4.20
N GLY A 93 -13.98 3.09 2.90
CA GLY A 93 -14.22 4.37 2.23
C GLY A 93 -15.46 5.10 2.75
N ALA A 94 -16.57 4.37 2.95
CA ALA A 94 -17.78 4.92 3.55
C ALA A 94 -17.53 5.38 4.99
N LEU A 95 -16.74 4.63 5.76
CA LEU A 95 -16.40 4.98 7.14
C LEU A 95 -15.57 6.27 7.21
N LEU A 96 -14.65 6.49 6.26
CA LEU A 96 -13.90 7.75 6.15
C LEU A 96 -14.80 8.97 5.83
N VAL A 97 -15.91 8.75 5.12
CA VAL A 97 -16.87 9.81 4.77
C VAL A 97 -17.89 10.05 5.89
N LEU A 98 -18.31 8.99 6.58
CA LEU A 98 -19.37 9.03 7.61
C LEU A 98 -18.84 9.37 9.01
N VAL A 99 -17.56 9.11 9.29
CA VAL A 99 -16.98 9.27 10.63
C VAL A 99 -15.92 10.37 10.62
N SER A 100 -16.03 11.33 11.55
CA SER A 100 -15.02 12.38 11.76
C SER A 100 -13.64 11.75 12.04
N THR A 101 -12.59 12.27 11.39
CA THR A 101 -11.20 11.76 11.45
C THR A 101 -10.70 11.51 12.88
N ASN A 102 -11.15 12.32 13.83
CA ASN A 102 -10.81 12.21 15.25
C ASN A 102 -11.38 10.94 15.91
N VAL A 103 -12.61 10.56 15.56
CA VAL A 103 -13.27 9.36 16.10
C VAL A 103 -12.63 8.11 15.49
N LEU A 104 -12.31 8.14 14.19
CA LEU A 104 -11.61 7.03 13.54
C LEU A 104 -10.21 6.80 14.13
N ALA A 105 -9.46 7.88 14.37
CA ALA A 105 -8.15 7.81 15.01
C ALA A 105 -8.23 7.21 16.43
N LEU A 106 -9.25 7.57 17.21
CA LEU A 106 -9.49 6.97 18.53
C LEU A 106 -9.80 5.48 18.46
N TRP A 107 -10.67 5.06 17.53
CA TRP A 107 -10.99 3.64 17.33
C TRP A 107 -9.77 2.82 16.92
N ILE A 108 -8.96 3.32 15.97
CA ILE A 108 -7.73 2.66 15.56
C ILE A 108 -6.73 2.61 16.72
N GLY A 109 -6.57 3.70 17.48
CA GLY A 109 -5.69 3.73 18.66
C GLY A 109 -6.08 2.70 19.71
N ILE A 110 -7.37 2.57 20.01
CA ILE A 110 -7.89 1.55 20.93
C ILE A 110 -7.62 0.14 20.38
N LEU A 111 -7.95 -0.12 19.11
CA LEU A 111 -7.69 -1.42 18.48
C LEU A 111 -6.20 -1.79 18.52
N VAL A 112 -5.30 -0.84 18.27
CA VAL A 112 -3.84 -1.06 18.33
C VAL A 112 -3.38 -1.36 19.75
N LEU A 113 -3.89 -0.64 20.76
CA LEU A 113 -3.58 -0.91 22.16
C LEU A 113 -4.05 -2.30 22.60
N PHE A 114 -5.23 -2.72 22.15
CA PHE A 114 -5.76 -4.06 22.45
C PHE A 114 -5.10 -5.17 21.63
N ALA A 115 -4.66 -4.90 20.40
CA ALA A 115 -3.95 -5.87 19.57
C ALA A 115 -2.58 -6.25 20.15
N TRP A 116 -2.03 -5.42 21.04
CA TRP A 116 -0.75 -5.65 21.70
C TRP A 116 -0.85 -6.42 23.04
N ARG A 117 -2.06 -6.86 23.39
CA ARG A 117 -2.38 -7.72 24.54
C ARG A 117 -2.67 -9.13 24.05
#